data_AF-X1ESB2-F1
#
_entry.id   AF-X1ESB2-F1
#
_cell.length_a   1.000
_cell.length_b   1.000
_cell.length_c   1.000
_cell.angle_alpha   90.00
_cell.angle_beta   90.00
_cell.angle_gamma   90.00
#
_symmetry.space_group_name_H-M   'P 1'
#
loop_
_entity.id
_entity.type
_entity.pdbx_description
1 polymer ?
#
loop_
_entity_poly.entity_id
_entity_poly.type
_entity_poly.pdbx_seq_one_letter_code
_entity_poly.pdbx_strand_id
1 'polypeptide(L)'
;AERFVIEFEDLTKDIHKNLNVIIDITEAILLRIESIDIILDLLKRNNEKLNKSAFIISKNPPLGVEFKYLLEHAESPKRKIVSNLEDAKEWIGIGDIIIKKD
;
A
#
# COMPACT_ATOMS: atom_id res chain seq x y z
N ALA A 1 -8.24 -7.68 7.79
CA ALA A 1 -6.79 -7.47 7.58
C ALA A 1 -6.07 -8.79 7.29
N GLU A 2 -6.23 -9.84 8.11
CA GLU A 2 -5.50 -11.12 7.98
C GLU A 2 -5.56 -11.74 6.58
N ARG A 3 -6.76 -11.86 5.98
CA ARG A 3 -6.90 -12.38 4.63
C ARG A 3 -6.08 -11.60 3.60
N PHE A 4 -6.08 -10.28 3.68
CA PHE A 4 -5.28 -9.42 2.80
C PHE A 4 -3.78 -9.66 2.99
N VAL A 5 -3.31 -9.83 4.24
CA VAL A 5 -1.92 -10.15 4.54
C VAL A 5 -1.51 -11.45 3.87
N ILE A 6 -2.31 -12.51 4.02
CA ILE A 6 -2.04 -13.83 3.43
C ILE A 6 -1.98 -13.75 1.90
N GLU A 7 -2.99 -13.12 1.28
CA GLU A 7 -3.05 -12.98 -0.18
C GLU A 7 -1.89 -12.12 -0.71
N PHE A 8 -1.55 -11.02 -0.04
CA PHE A 8 -0.43 -10.16 -0.42
C PHE A 8 0.92 -10.86 -0.30
N GLU A 9 1.13 -11.62 0.78
CA GLU A 9 2.36 -12.38 0.99
C GLU A 9 2.52 -13.47 -0.07
N ASP A 10 1.45 -14.20 -0.41
CA ASP A 10 1.50 -15.21 -1.46
C ASP A 10 1.75 -14.59 -2.85
N LEU A 11 1.05 -13.51 -3.20
CA LEU A 11 1.24 -12.78 -4.46
C LEU A 11 2.66 -12.20 -4.62
N THR A 12 3.33 -11.90 -3.51
CA THR A 12 4.66 -11.25 -3.51
C THR A 12 5.79 -12.15 -3.03
N LYS A 13 5.54 -13.46 -2.86
CA LYS A 13 6.51 -14.41 -2.26
C LYS A 13 7.81 -14.54 -3.05
N ASP A 14 7.72 -14.50 -4.38
CA ASP A 14 8.87 -14.64 -5.29
C ASP A 14 9.57 -13.30 -5.59
N ILE A 15 9.06 -12.20 -5.03
CA ILE A 15 9.62 -10.85 -5.20
C ILE A 15 10.48 -10.51 -4.00
N HIS A 16 11.77 -10.84 -4.10
CA HIS A 16 12.72 -10.64 -2.99
C HIS A 16 13.25 -9.21 -2.88
N LYS A 17 13.25 -8.44 -3.98
CA LYS A 17 13.71 -7.04 -4.04
C LYS A 17 12.92 -6.25 -5.08
N ASN A 18 12.99 -4.94 -4.99
CA ASN A 18 12.42 -3.99 -5.95
C ASN A 18 10.89 -4.10 -6.13
N LEU A 19 10.17 -4.49 -5.08
CA LEU A 19 8.72 -4.57 -5.12
C LEU A 19 8.13 -3.15 -5.27
N ASN A 20 7.26 -2.97 -6.27
CA ASN A 20 6.44 -1.76 -6.41
C ASN A 20 4.96 -2.12 -6.22
N VAL A 21 4.24 -1.34 -5.44
CA VAL A 21 2.84 -1.64 -5.10
C VAL A 21 1.97 -0.39 -5.26
N ILE A 22 0.86 -0.51 -5.98
CA ILE A 22 -0.25 0.44 -5.91
C ILE A 22 -1.36 -0.23 -5.11
N ILE A 23 -1.86 0.45 -4.09
CA ILE A 23 -3.00 0.01 -3.31
C ILE A 23 -4.11 1.04 -3.46
N ASP A 24 -5.20 0.64 -4.11
CA ASP A 24 -6.41 1.44 -4.21
C ASP A 24 -7.37 1.07 -3.08
N ILE A 25 -7.62 2.03 -2.19
CA ILE A 25 -8.54 1.90 -1.06
C ILE A 25 -9.58 3.02 -1.06
N THR A 26 -9.88 3.57 -2.25
CA THR A 26 -10.85 4.65 -2.40
C THR A 26 -12.22 4.31 -1.83
N GLU A 27 -12.65 3.05 -1.98
CA GLU A 27 -13.95 2.54 -1.52
C GLU A 27 -13.87 1.81 -0.17
N ALA A 28 -12.70 1.86 0.50
CA ALA A 28 -12.54 1.21 1.80
C ALA A 28 -13.16 2.05 2.94
N ILE A 29 -13.68 1.35 3.95
CA ILE A 29 -14.15 1.93 5.21
C ILE A 29 -12.97 1.98 6.20
N LEU A 30 -13.10 2.83 7.24
CA LEU A 30 -12.17 2.95 8.38
C LEU A 30 -11.64 1.60 8.86
N LEU A 31 -10.35 1.56 9.22
CA LEU A 31 -9.73 0.38 9.79
C LEU A 31 -10.24 0.16 11.21
N ARG A 32 -10.60 -1.09 11.54
CA ARG A 32 -10.75 -1.47 12.95
C ARG A 32 -9.39 -1.34 13.64
N ILE A 33 -9.36 -0.96 14.91
CA ILE A 33 -8.11 -0.80 15.68
C ILE A 33 -7.24 -2.07 15.60
N GLU A 34 -7.84 -3.25 15.72
CA GLU A 34 -7.16 -4.55 15.58
C GLU A 34 -6.45 -4.73 14.23
N SER A 35 -6.96 -4.09 13.17
CA SER A 35 -6.36 -4.13 11.83
C SER A 35 -5.16 -3.21 11.70
N ILE A 36 -5.01 -2.19 12.55
CA ILE A 36 -3.90 -1.24 12.50
C ILE A 36 -2.58 -1.98 12.75
N ASP A 37 -2.49 -2.75 13.84
CA ASP A 37 -1.26 -3.49 14.19
C ASP A 37 -0.90 -4.51 13.12
N ILE A 38 -1.88 -5.26 12.61
CA ILE A 38 -1.68 -6.27 11.56
C ILE A 38 -1.10 -5.62 10.29
N ILE A 39 -1.66 -4.48 9.86
CA ILE A 39 -1.17 -3.77 8.68
C ILE A 39 0.19 -3.13 8.95
N LEU A 40 0.40 -2.54 10.14
CA LEU A 40 1.67 -1.96 10.51
C LEU A 40 2.81 -2.99 10.48
N ASP A 41 2.58 -4.17 11.03
CA ASP A 41 3.54 -5.29 11.01
C ASP A 41 3.81 -5.77 9.59
N LEU A 42 2.79 -5.86 8.74
CA LEU A 42 2.98 -6.14 7.32
C LEU A 42 3.88 -5.07 6.67
N LEU A 43 3.60 -3.78 6.88
CA LEU A 43 4.39 -2.71 6.28
C LEU A 43 5.85 -2.76 6.71
N LYS A 44 6.12 -2.93 8.02
CA LYS A 44 7.47 -3.03 8.57
C LYS A 44 8.25 -4.20 8.00
N ARG A 45 7.67 -5.40 7.98
CA ARG A 45 8.30 -6.62 7.43
C ARG A 45 8.66 -6.49 5.94
N ASN A 46 7.96 -5.63 5.20
CA ASN A 46 8.19 -5.42 3.78
C ASN A 46 9.11 -4.24 3.44
N ASN A 47 9.64 -3.50 4.42
CA ASN A 47 10.50 -2.32 4.19
C ASN A 47 11.74 -2.62 3.34
N GLU A 48 12.38 -3.78 3.56
CA GLU A 48 13.59 -4.19 2.86
C GLU A 48 13.33 -4.51 1.39
N LYS A 49 12.29 -5.30 1.10
CA LYS A 49 11.95 -5.73 -0.26
C LYS A 49 11.28 -4.63 -1.10
N LEU A 50 10.67 -3.64 -0.46
CA LEU A 50 9.97 -2.53 -1.10
C LEU A 50 10.93 -1.57 -1.81
N ASN A 51 10.61 -1.20 -3.05
CA ASN A 51 11.19 -0.05 -3.74
C ASN A 51 10.31 1.18 -3.57
N LYS A 52 9.04 1.13 -4.00
CA LYS A 52 8.06 2.20 -3.80
C LYS A 52 6.64 1.67 -3.67
N SER A 53 5.81 2.34 -2.88
CA SER A 53 4.36 2.08 -2.87
C SER A 53 3.53 3.35 -2.84
N ALA A 54 2.41 3.34 -3.56
CA ALA A 54 1.39 4.37 -3.54
C ALA A 54 0.09 3.85 -2.91
N PHE A 55 -0.53 4.65 -2.05
CA PHE A 55 -1.83 4.39 -1.46
C PHE A 55 -2.81 5.43 -1.98
N ILE A 56 -3.79 5.01 -2.77
CA ILE A 56 -4.81 5.91 -3.33
C ILE A 56 -5.91 6.09 -2.30
N ILE A 57 -6.01 7.30 -1.75
CA ILE A 57 -7.02 7.70 -0.76
C ILE A 57 -7.55 9.08 -1.17
N SER A 58 -8.79 9.16 -1.66
CA SER A 58 -9.32 10.40 -2.25
C SER A 58 -10.63 10.89 -1.62
N LYS A 59 -11.47 9.99 -1.10
CA LYS A 59 -12.84 10.31 -0.65
C LYS A 59 -13.11 9.99 0.82
N ASN A 60 -12.09 9.68 1.59
CA ASN A 60 -12.22 9.27 2.99
C ASN A 60 -11.17 9.96 3.87
N PRO A 61 -11.41 11.20 4.32
CA PRO A 61 -10.45 11.94 5.15
C PRO A 61 -10.03 11.21 6.44
N PRO A 62 -10.95 10.57 7.20
CA PRO A 62 -10.57 9.76 8.35
C PRO A 62 -9.58 8.63 8.02
N LEU A 63 -9.83 7.88 6.95
CA LEU A 63 -8.92 6.84 6.48
C LEU A 63 -7.55 7.41 6.10
N GLY A 64 -7.52 8.60 5.51
CA GLY A 64 -6.27 9.32 5.22
C GLY A 64 -5.44 9.60 6.47
N VAL A 65 -6.07 9.96 7.58
CA VAL A 65 -5.38 10.17 8.87
C VAL A 65 -4.84 8.86 9.44
N GLU A 66 -5.64 7.78 9.41
CA GLU A 66 -5.23 6.45 9.86
C GLU A 66 -4.03 5.93 9.05
N PHE A 67 -4.08 6.06 7.73
CA PHE A 67 -2.96 5.64 6.88
C PHE A 67 -1.74 6.54 7.06
N LYS A 68 -1.91 7.85 7.27
CA LYS A 68 -0.79 8.72 7.61
C LYS A 68 -0.08 8.22 8.87
N TYR A 69 -0.84 7.89 9.92
CA TYR A 69 -0.29 7.28 11.14
C TYR A 69 0.46 5.98 10.83
N LEU A 70 -0.16 5.04 10.10
CA LEU A 70 0.47 3.77 9.73
C LEU A 70 1.78 3.95 8.96
N LEU A 71 1.80 4.87 7.99
CA LEU A 71 2.98 5.10 7.14
C LEU A 71 4.12 5.78 7.90
N GLU A 72 3.80 6.72 8.80
CA GLU A 72 4.79 7.34 9.69
C GLU A 72 5.42 6.29 10.62
N HIS A 73 4.62 5.40 11.20
CA HIS A 73 5.10 4.36 12.13
C HIS A 73 5.72 3.15 11.44
N ALA A 74 5.47 2.95 10.14
CA ALA A 74 6.18 1.98 9.33
C ALA A 74 7.59 2.45 8.92
N GLU A 75 7.93 3.71 9.21
CA GLU A 75 9.29 4.29 9.13
C GLU A 75 9.97 4.05 7.77
N SER A 76 9.25 4.25 6.65
CA SER A 76 9.87 4.11 5.33
C SER A 76 9.47 5.24 4.38
N PRO A 77 10.44 5.97 3.81
CA PRO A 77 10.20 7.07 2.87
C PRO A 77 9.71 6.59 1.49
N LYS A 78 9.64 5.27 1.29
CA LYS A 78 9.25 4.63 0.03
C LYS A 78 7.72 4.59 -0.17
N ARG A 79 6.94 5.15 0.76
CA ARG A 79 5.48 5.09 0.74
C ARG A 79 4.87 6.48 0.61
N LYS A 80 3.82 6.61 -0.19
CA LYS A 80 3.12 7.88 -0.39
C LYS A 80 1.61 7.68 -0.49
N ILE A 81 0.85 8.56 0.15
CA ILE A 81 -0.59 8.70 -0.09
C ILE A 81 -0.77 9.64 -1.27
N VAL A 82 -1.62 9.25 -2.22
CA VAL A 82 -1.91 9.98 -3.46
C VAL A 82 -3.41 10.00 -3.73
N SER A 83 -3.85 10.84 -4.66
CA SER A 83 -5.27 11.09 -4.89
C SER A 83 -5.89 10.23 -5.99
N ASN A 84 -5.08 9.68 -6.91
CA ASN A 84 -5.57 8.93 -8.06
C ASN A 84 -4.50 7.96 -8.61
N LEU A 85 -4.88 7.17 -9.62
CA LEU A 85 -4.01 6.19 -10.25
C LEU A 85 -2.83 6.82 -11.02
N GLU A 86 -3.01 7.99 -11.64
CA GLU A 86 -1.95 8.66 -12.38
C GLU A 86 -0.85 9.17 -11.45
N ASP A 87 -1.23 9.81 -10.33
CA ASP A 87 -0.29 10.21 -9.28
C ASP A 87 0.45 8.97 -8.69
N ALA A 88 -0.25 7.85 -8.57
CA ALA A 88 0.33 6.60 -8.07
C ALA A 88 1.39 6.06 -9.04
N LYS A 89 1.07 6.02 -10.34
CA LYS A 89 1.98 5.61 -11.41
C LYS A 89 3.21 6.49 -11.48
N GLU A 90 3.03 7.82 -11.45
CA GLU A 90 4.12 8.78 -11.43
C GLU A 90 5.04 8.54 -10.23
N TRP A 91 4.46 8.38 -9.03
CA TRP A 91 5.24 8.13 -7.81
C TRP A 91 6.11 6.88 -7.94
N ILE A 92 5.55 5.75 -8.37
CA ILE A 92 6.28 4.49 -8.47
C ILE A 92 7.21 4.43 -9.69
N GLY A 93 7.10 5.38 -10.62
CA GLY A 93 7.95 5.48 -11.82
C GLY A 93 7.50 4.55 -12.96
N ILE A 94 6.20 4.27 -13.06
CA ILE A 94 5.65 3.50 -14.18
C ILE A 94 4.90 4.46 -15.13
N GLY A 95 5.26 4.44 -16.41
CA GLY A 95 4.54 5.18 -17.46
C GLY A 95 3.24 4.47 -17.85
N ASP A 96 3.35 3.37 -18.60
CA ASP A 96 2.20 2.59 -19.06
C ASP A 96 2.12 1.22 -18.37
N ILE A 97 0.93 0.88 -17.85
CA ILE A 97 0.62 -0.45 -17.30
C ILE A 97 -0.25 -1.19 -18.31
N ILE A 98 0.21 -2.35 -18.80
CA ILE A 98 -0.63 -3.28 -19.55
C ILE A 98 -1.33 -4.18 -18.53
N ILE A 99 -2.61 -3.89 -18.25
CA ILE A 99 -3.44 -4.77 -17.42
C ILE A 99 -3.85 -5.96 -18.28
N LYS A 100 -3.18 -7.11 -18.09
CA LYS A 100 -3.71 -8.39 -18.58
C LYS A 100 -4.86 -8.78 -17.65
N LYS A 101 -6.08 -8.73 -18.18
CA LYS A 101 -7.20 -9.45 -17.57
C LYS A 101 -7.04 -10.92 -17.96
N ASP A 102 -7.08 -11.80 -16.97
CA ASP A 102 -7.39 -13.21 -17.20
C ASP A 102 -8.84 -13.37 -17.70
#